data_AF-A0A3M1CZC3-F1
#
_entry.id   AF-A0A3M1CZC3-F1
#
_cell.length_a   1.000
_cell.length_b   1.000
_cell.length_c   1.000
_cell.angle_alpha   90.00
_cell.angle_beta   90.00
_cell.angle_gamma   90.00
#
_symmetry.space_group_name_H-M   'P 1'
#
loop_
_entity.id
_entity.type
_entity.pdbx_description
1 polymer ?
#
loop_
_entity_poly.entity_id
_entity_poly.type
_entity_poly.pdbx_seq_one_letter_code
_entity_poly.pdbx_strand_id
1 'polypeptide(L)'
;MTLVLGLMVACSADFAEEQAPLTVADWGGPVDGYVELVEPDNPQGAGIMIEFHDGGWVIRYGTSWSEGDEVARYDASATDAGYRVDDSMLVPAPVEVGNEAEGSVIEARGELTVWYGTFPDVVTVDVGGGPFAGVAAFAPRVGPVTLSWSGKTWELAYYE
;
A
#
# COMPACT_ATOMS: atom_id res chain seq x y z
N MET A 1 -14.60 -51.61 41.77
CA MET A 1 -13.44 -51.02 41.06
C MET A 1 -14.01 -50.12 39.99
N THR A 2 -13.87 -48.82 40.20
CA THR A 2 -14.46 -47.72 39.41
C THR A 2 -13.68 -47.51 38.12
N LEU A 3 -14.36 -47.24 37.01
CA LEU A 3 -13.77 -46.43 35.94
C LEU A 3 -14.82 -45.47 35.37
N VAL A 4 -14.61 -44.19 35.70
CA VAL A 4 -15.29 -43.02 35.14
C VAL A 4 -14.67 -42.77 33.77
N LEU A 5 -15.48 -42.77 32.70
CA LEU A 5 -15.05 -42.31 31.38
C LEU A 5 -15.04 -40.78 31.42
N GLY A 6 -13.85 -40.21 31.60
CA GLY A 6 -13.61 -38.77 31.55
C GLY A 6 -13.77 -38.23 30.13
N LEU A 7 -14.70 -37.29 29.99
CA LEU A 7 -14.92 -36.43 28.85
C LEU A 7 -13.63 -35.64 28.56
N MET A 8 -12.91 -35.94 27.47
CA MET A 8 -11.85 -35.05 26.98
C MET A 8 -12.49 -33.91 26.19
N VAL A 9 -12.64 -32.76 26.84
CA VAL A 9 -12.83 -31.47 26.17
C VAL A 9 -11.49 -31.10 25.55
N ALA A 10 -11.37 -31.26 24.24
CA ALA A 10 -10.29 -30.65 23.48
C ALA A 10 -10.63 -29.17 23.29
N CYS A 11 -10.07 -28.31 24.15
CA CYS A 11 -9.96 -26.89 23.85
C CYS A 11 -9.00 -26.75 22.66
N SER A 12 -9.56 -26.55 21.47
CA SER A 12 -8.84 -25.93 20.35
C SER A 12 -8.56 -24.48 20.75
N ALA A 13 -7.37 -24.23 21.29
CA ALA A 13 -6.85 -22.88 21.43
C ALA A 13 -6.49 -22.38 20.03
N ASP A 14 -7.41 -21.62 19.42
CA ASP A 14 -7.09 -20.71 18.33
C ASP A 14 -6.06 -19.71 18.88
N PHE A 15 -4.79 -19.96 18.60
CA PHE A 15 -3.75 -18.93 18.71
C PHE A 15 -3.96 -17.98 17.53
N ALA A 16 -4.90 -17.05 17.67
CA ALA A 16 -4.85 -15.83 16.87
C ALA A 16 -3.58 -15.11 17.30
N GLU A 17 -2.52 -15.16 16.48
CA GLU A 17 -1.37 -14.30 16.67
C GLU A 17 -1.86 -12.86 16.73
N GLU A 18 -1.63 -12.21 17.88
CA GLU A 18 -1.96 -10.80 18.08
C GLU A 18 -1.13 -10.00 17.09
N GLN A 19 -1.74 -9.60 15.98
CA GLN A 19 -1.07 -8.80 14.98
C GLN A 19 -0.72 -7.45 15.61
N ALA A 20 0.55 -7.05 15.48
CA ALA A 20 0.97 -5.72 15.90
C ALA A 20 0.06 -4.65 15.27
N PRO A 21 -0.29 -3.59 16.02
CA PRO A 21 -1.11 -2.52 15.50
C PRO A 21 -0.44 -1.88 14.28
N LEU A 22 -1.24 -1.55 13.26
CA LEU A 22 -0.76 -0.86 12.07
C LEU A 22 -0.25 0.53 12.43
N THR A 23 0.87 0.89 11.82
CA THR A 23 1.49 2.21 11.83
C THR A 23 1.28 2.87 10.47
N VAL A 24 1.58 4.17 10.35
CA VAL A 24 1.47 4.85 9.05
C VAL A 24 2.48 4.31 8.03
N ALA A 25 3.62 3.78 8.49
CA ALA A 25 4.63 3.17 7.63
C ALA A 25 4.11 1.92 6.91
N ASP A 26 3.16 1.19 7.51
CA ASP A 26 2.59 0.00 6.87
C ASP A 26 1.89 0.33 5.54
N TRP A 27 1.45 1.57 5.32
CA TRP A 27 0.78 1.98 4.07
C TRP A 27 1.76 2.37 2.95
N GLY A 28 3.05 2.42 3.26
CA GLY A 28 4.10 2.85 2.34
C GLY A 28 4.68 1.75 1.46
N GLY A 29 4.29 0.50 1.68
CA GLY A 29 4.89 -0.67 1.06
C GLY A 29 5.91 -1.35 1.98
N PRO A 30 6.10 -2.67 1.87
CA PRO A 30 7.07 -3.40 2.66
C PRO A 30 8.50 -3.09 2.18
N VAL A 31 9.44 -2.88 3.10
CA VAL A 31 10.88 -2.75 2.76
C VAL A 31 11.36 -4.01 2.05
N ASP A 32 12.18 -3.82 1.02
CA ASP A 32 12.66 -4.86 0.10
C ASP A 32 11.54 -5.55 -0.70
N GLY A 33 10.35 -4.95 -0.71
CA GLY A 33 9.22 -5.38 -1.53
C GLY A 33 9.11 -4.63 -2.85
N TYR A 34 8.17 -5.09 -3.66
CA TYR A 34 8.01 -4.63 -5.03
C TYR A 34 6.53 -4.58 -5.42
N VAL A 35 6.15 -3.57 -6.21
CA VAL A 35 4.85 -3.51 -6.90
C VAL A 35 5.01 -3.15 -8.37
N GLU A 36 4.13 -3.70 -9.18
CA GLU A 36 3.91 -3.29 -10.57
C GLU A 36 2.51 -2.69 -10.70
N LEU A 37 2.46 -1.45 -11.20
CA LEU A 37 1.22 -0.74 -11.48
C LEU A 37 1.11 -0.51 -12.99
N VAL A 38 -0.06 -0.79 -13.56
CA VAL A 38 -0.34 -0.67 -14.99
C VAL A 38 -1.45 0.34 -15.25
N GLU A 39 -1.54 0.87 -16.46
CA GLU A 39 -2.69 1.70 -16.84
C GLU A 39 -3.96 0.82 -16.87
N PRO A 40 -5.06 1.22 -16.20
CA PRO A 40 -6.27 0.40 -16.10
C PRO A 40 -6.84 0.00 -17.46
N ASP A 41 -6.75 0.90 -18.44
CA ASP A 41 -7.26 0.71 -19.80
C ASP A 41 -6.25 0.01 -20.74
N ASN A 42 -5.02 -0.25 -20.27
CA ASN A 42 -3.97 -0.90 -21.05
C ASN A 42 -3.03 -1.75 -20.16
N PRO A 43 -3.53 -2.80 -19.51
CA PRO A 43 -2.78 -3.59 -18.53
C PRO A 43 -1.67 -4.45 -19.14
N GLN A 44 -1.64 -4.63 -20.47
CA GLN A 44 -0.55 -5.30 -21.17
C GLN A 44 0.52 -4.32 -21.69
N GLY A 45 0.34 -3.02 -21.43
CA GLY A 45 1.30 -1.98 -21.76
C GLY A 45 2.49 -1.94 -20.82
N ALA A 46 3.35 -0.94 -21.01
CA ALA A 46 4.39 -0.64 -20.03
C ALA A 46 3.76 -0.13 -18.72
N GLY A 47 4.23 -0.67 -17.60
CA GLY A 47 3.84 -0.29 -16.25
C GLY A 47 4.86 0.62 -15.58
N ILE A 48 4.46 1.20 -14.46
CA ILE A 48 5.41 1.68 -13.46
C ILE A 48 5.66 0.59 -12.43
N MET A 49 6.90 0.52 -11.99
CA MET A 49 7.40 -0.52 -11.12
C MET A 49 8.09 0.16 -9.96
N ILE A 50 7.65 -0.13 -8.74
CA ILE A 50 8.15 0.52 -7.54
C ILE A 50 8.83 -0.53 -6.69
N GLU A 51 10.13 -0.35 -6.47
CA GLU A 51 10.90 -1.08 -5.47
C GLU A 51 10.99 -0.23 -4.21
N PHE A 52 10.62 -0.84 -3.08
CA PHE A 52 10.66 -0.19 -1.78
C PHE A 52 11.97 -0.53 -1.07
N HIS A 53 12.70 0.50 -0.67
CA HIS A 53 13.91 0.35 0.12
C HIS A 53 13.72 0.95 1.51
N ASP A 54 14.67 0.67 2.40
CA ASP A 54 14.77 1.39 3.66
C ASP A 54 14.97 2.89 3.39
N GLY A 55 13.89 3.66 3.59
CA GLY A 55 13.87 5.10 3.42
C GLY A 55 13.66 5.60 1.99
N GLY A 56 13.17 4.79 1.03
CA GLY A 56 12.95 5.32 -0.32
C GLY A 56 12.23 4.41 -1.31
N TRP A 57 11.81 5.00 -2.41
CA TRP A 57 11.17 4.34 -3.55
C TRP A 57 12.04 4.51 -4.80
N VAL A 58 12.21 3.43 -5.57
CA VAL A 58 12.77 3.50 -6.93
C VAL A 58 11.67 3.20 -7.91
N ILE A 59 11.41 4.13 -8.82
CA ILE A 59 10.43 3.94 -9.89
C ILE A 59 11.16 3.60 -11.18
N ARG A 60 10.77 2.47 -11.77
CA ARG A 60 11.10 2.10 -13.13
C ARG A 60 9.89 2.18 -14.05
N TYR A 61 10.13 2.37 -15.33
CA TYR A 61 9.09 2.35 -16.36
C TYR A 61 9.46 1.37 -17.48
N GLY A 62 8.56 0.45 -17.82
CA GLY A 62 8.81 -0.57 -18.84
C GLY A 62 7.84 -1.74 -18.80
N THR A 63 8.10 -2.76 -19.63
CA THR A 63 7.27 -3.97 -19.78
C THR A 63 7.60 -5.08 -18.78
N SER A 64 8.73 -4.97 -18.09
CA SER A 64 9.15 -5.89 -17.03
C SER A 64 10.23 -5.24 -16.19
N TRP A 65 10.49 -5.77 -14.99
CA TRP A 65 11.54 -5.26 -14.11
C TRP A 65 12.93 -5.23 -14.77
N SER A 66 13.25 -6.28 -15.52
CA SER A 66 14.55 -6.44 -16.19
C SER A 66 14.74 -5.51 -17.39
N GLU A 67 13.64 -5.05 -17.99
CA GLU A 67 13.65 -4.21 -19.19
C GLU A 67 13.31 -2.75 -18.87
N GLY A 68 12.76 -2.47 -17.69
CA GLY A 68 12.36 -1.14 -17.26
C GLY A 68 13.56 -0.25 -16.93
N ASP A 69 13.51 0.98 -17.40
CA ASP A 69 14.49 2.01 -17.09
C ASP A 69 14.14 2.65 -15.73
N GLU A 70 15.13 2.88 -14.87
CA GLU A 70 14.96 3.73 -13.69
C GLU A 70 14.66 5.16 -14.15
N VAL A 71 13.49 5.67 -13.77
CA VAL A 71 13.02 7.01 -14.16
C VAL A 71 12.99 7.98 -12.99
N ALA A 72 12.93 7.48 -11.75
CA ALA A 72 12.97 8.30 -10.56
C ALA A 72 13.41 7.52 -9.32
N ARG A 73 13.95 8.25 -8.36
CA ARG A 73 14.23 7.78 -7.00
C ARG A 73 13.76 8.87 -6.04
N TYR A 74 13.02 8.45 -5.02
CA TYR A 74 12.42 9.33 -4.02
C TYR A 74 12.80 8.88 -2.62
N ASP A 75 13.01 9.82 -1.71
CA ASP A 75 13.18 9.52 -0.30
C ASP A 75 11.79 9.30 0.33
N ALA A 76 11.65 8.30 1.19
CA ALA A 76 10.42 7.96 1.86
C ALA A 76 10.59 7.99 3.38
N SER A 77 9.60 8.52 4.10
CA SER A 77 9.64 8.57 5.55
C SER A 77 8.25 8.51 6.18
N ALA A 78 8.17 7.84 7.32
CA ALA A 78 7.03 7.93 8.22
C ALA A 78 7.33 8.99 9.28
N THR A 79 6.42 9.94 9.42
CA THR A 79 6.50 11.05 10.39
C THR A 79 5.24 11.08 11.26
N ASP A 80 5.22 11.95 12.27
CA ASP A 80 4.02 12.19 13.06
C ASP A 80 2.84 12.73 12.23
N ALA A 81 3.13 13.38 11.09
CA ALA A 81 2.11 13.93 10.20
C ALA A 81 1.59 12.91 9.17
N GLY A 82 2.33 11.84 8.90
CA GLY A 82 1.95 10.84 7.92
C GLY A 82 3.12 10.15 7.22
N TYR A 83 2.80 9.32 6.24
CA TYR A 83 3.75 8.71 5.32
C TYR A 83 3.97 9.60 4.10
N ARG A 84 5.23 9.91 3.82
CA ARG A 84 5.66 10.79 2.74
C ARG A 84 6.62 10.10 1.80
N VAL A 85 6.55 10.50 0.54
CA VAL A 85 7.55 10.21 -0.49
C VAL A 85 7.92 11.54 -1.15
N ASP A 86 9.17 11.96 -0.98
CA ASP A 86 9.68 13.31 -1.25
C ASP A 86 8.76 14.40 -0.67
N ASP A 87 8.18 15.23 -1.53
CA ASP A 87 7.28 16.34 -1.22
C ASP A 87 5.79 15.96 -1.33
N SER A 88 5.47 14.68 -1.55
CA SER A 88 4.10 14.17 -1.51
C SER A 88 3.76 13.53 -0.15
N MET A 89 2.72 14.05 0.51
CA MET A 89 2.07 13.39 1.64
C MET A 89 1.10 12.32 1.12
N LEU A 90 1.54 11.06 1.13
CA LEU A 90 0.75 9.98 0.54
C LEU A 90 -0.35 9.47 1.48
N VAL A 91 -0.06 9.38 2.78
CA VAL A 91 -1.04 8.92 3.79
C VAL A 91 -0.92 9.77 5.06
N PRO A 92 -1.83 10.74 5.28
CA PRO A 92 -1.89 11.51 6.51
C PRO A 92 -2.07 10.64 7.77
N ALA A 93 -1.49 11.06 8.90
CA ALA A 93 -1.72 10.47 10.22
C ALA A 93 -2.57 11.42 11.11
N PRO A 94 -3.53 10.90 11.91
CA PRO A 94 -3.96 9.51 11.99
C PRO A 94 -4.65 9.02 10.71
N VAL A 95 -4.63 7.70 10.47
CA VAL A 95 -5.17 7.08 9.25
C VAL A 95 -6.69 6.91 9.38
N GLU A 96 -7.40 8.04 9.30
CA GLU A 96 -8.84 8.18 9.48
C GLU A 96 -9.45 9.06 8.37
N VAL A 97 -10.65 8.70 7.93
CA VAL A 97 -11.37 9.47 6.90
C VAL A 97 -11.61 10.90 7.37
N GLY A 98 -11.30 11.87 6.51
CA GLY A 98 -11.37 13.30 6.77
C GLY A 98 -10.10 13.88 7.41
N ASN A 99 -9.11 13.06 7.75
CA ASN A 99 -7.82 13.59 8.20
C ASN A 99 -7.05 14.22 7.04
N GLU A 100 -6.37 15.33 7.33
CA GLU A 100 -5.64 16.14 6.34
C GLU A 100 -4.26 16.51 6.87
N ALA A 101 -3.24 16.36 6.03
CA ALA A 101 -1.90 16.85 6.29
C ALA A 101 -1.24 17.32 5.00
N GLU A 102 -0.60 18.49 5.05
CA GLU A 102 0.15 19.05 3.92
C GLU A 102 -0.67 19.12 2.61
N GLY A 103 -1.98 19.40 2.74
CA GLY A 103 -2.91 19.51 1.61
C GLY A 103 -3.41 18.17 1.06
N SER A 104 -3.02 17.04 1.64
CA SER A 104 -3.51 15.71 1.27
C SER A 104 -4.56 15.23 2.25
N VAL A 105 -5.65 14.63 1.76
CA VAL A 105 -6.85 14.29 2.55
C VAL A 105 -7.22 12.83 2.38
N ILE A 106 -7.48 12.11 3.47
CA ILE A 106 -8.05 10.76 3.41
C ILE A 106 -9.55 10.88 3.10
N GLU A 107 -9.95 10.57 1.88
CA GLU A 107 -11.34 10.71 1.42
C GLU A 107 -12.21 9.51 1.81
N ALA A 108 -11.62 8.31 1.81
CA ALA A 108 -12.34 7.07 2.06
C ALA A 108 -11.43 6.01 2.69
N ARG A 109 -12.06 5.07 3.40
CA ARG A 109 -11.44 3.83 3.86
C ARG A 109 -12.40 2.67 3.70
N GLY A 110 -11.96 1.59 3.09
CA GLY A 110 -12.78 0.40 2.88
C GLY A 110 -12.23 -0.52 1.80
N GLU A 111 -13.10 -1.34 1.23
CA GLU A 111 -12.73 -2.29 0.19
C GLU A 111 -12.51 -1.58 -1.17
N LEU A 112 -11.47 -1.98 -1.89
CA LEU A 112 -11.21 -1.55 -3.26
C LEU A 112 -10.80 -2.75 -4.13
N THR A 113 -11.30 -2.79 -5.36
CA THR A 113 -10.89 -3.77 -6.38
C THR A 113 -10.10 -3.07 -7.48
N VAL A 114 -8.94 -3.63 -7.81
CA VAL A 114 -8.03 -3.22 -8.91
C VAL A 114 -7.70 -4.43 -9.76
N TRP A 115 -6.88 -4.27 -10.81
CA TRP A 115 -6.46 -5.37 -11.69
C TRP A 115 -5.96 -6.63 -10.97
N TYR A 116 -5.11 -6.47 -9.95
CA TYR A 116 -4.56 -7.59 -9.18
C TYR A 116 -5.64 -8.36 -8.39
N GLY A 117 -6.63 -7.64 -7.84
CA GLY A 117 -7.66 -8.23 -7.00
C GLY A 117 -8.32 -7.24 -6.05
N THR A 118 -9.00 -7.79 -5.03
CA THR A 118 -9.76 -7.02 -4.04
C THR A 118 -9.00 -6.95 -2.71
N PHE A 119 -8.89 -5.73 -2.17
CA PHE A 119 -8.25 -5.44 -0.90
C PHE A 119 -9.30 -4.93 0.09
N PRO A 120 -9.49 -5.56 1.27
CA PRO A 120 -10.59 -5.25 2.18
C PRO A 120 -10.38 -3.99 3.03
N ASP A 121 -9.13 -3.52 3.16
CA ASP A 121 -8.77 -2.33 3.91
C ASP A 121 -7.83 -1.47 3.08
N VAL A 122 -8.38 -0.43 2.44
CA VAL A 122 -7.68 0.50 1.58
C VAL A 122 -8.04 1.91 2.01
N VAL A 123 -7.06 2.81 2.05
CA VAL A 123 -7.29 4.24 2.23
C VAL A 123 -7.13 4.94 0.90
N THR A 124 -8.16 5.69 0.51
CA THR A 124 -8.12 6.57 -0.66
C THR A 124 -7.78 7.97 -0.21
N VAL A 125 -6.77 8.56 -0.84
CA VAL A 125 -6.22 9.87 -0.49
C VAL A 125 -6.23 10.75 -1.73
N ASP A 126 -6.78 11.96 -1.62
CA ASP A 126 -6.51 13.03 -2.58
C ASP A 126 -5.17 13.66 -2.21
N VAL A 127 -4.12 13.35 -2.96
CA VAL A 127 -2.75 13.82 -2.69
C VAL A 127 -2.58 15.22 -3.27
N GLY A 128 -2.34 16.20 -2.39
CA GLY A 128 -2.39 17.63 -2.75
C GLY A 128 -1.21 18.16 -3.55
N GLY A 129 -0.09 17.43 -3.62
CA GLY A 129 1.14 17.94 -4.22
C GLY A 129 2.24 16.90 -4.48
N GLY A 130 3.33 17.39 -5.08
CA GLY A 130 4.49 16.58 -5.46
C GLY A 130 4.25 15.68 -6.69
N PRO A 131 5.15 14.73 -6.96
CA PRO A 131 5.10 13.87 -8.15
C PRO A 131 3.88 12.93 -8.18
N PHE A 132 3.22 12.72 -7.03
CA PHE A 132 2.07 11.84 -6.89
C PHE A 132 0.74 12.57 -6.71
N ALA A 133 0.69 13.87 -7.04
CA ALA A 133 -0.54 14.66 -6.89
C ALA A 133 -1.72 14.05 -7.66
N GLY A 134 -2.88 14.03 -7.01
CA GLY A 134 -4.11 13.38 -7.48
C GLY A 134 -4.57 12.24 -6.57
N VAL A 135 -5.67 11.59 -6.94
CA VAL A 135 -6.23 10.49 -6.16
C VAL A 135 -5.31 9.27 -6.22
N ALA A 136 -4.98 8.72 -5.05
CA ALA A 136 -4.22 7.50 -4.87
C ALA A 136 -4.90 6.64 -3.80
N ALA A 137 -4.59 5.35 -3.79
CA ALA A 137 -5.13 4.43 -2.80
C ALA A 137 -4.06 3.46 -2.32
N PHE A 138 -4.04 3.20 -1.01
CA PHE A 138 -2.99 2.44 -0.35
C PHE A 138 -3.60 1.30 0.46
N ALA A 139 -3.00 0.11 0.37
CA ALA A 139 -3.34 -1.03 1.22
C ALA A 139 -2.22 -1.28 2.24
N PRO A 140 -2.55 -1.65 3.49
CA PRO A 140 -1.55 -1.87 4.51
C PRO A 140 -0.69 -3.09 4.15
N ARG A 141 0.62 -2.95 4.36
CA ARG A 141 1.69 -3.92 4.07
C ARG A 141 1.87 -4.26 2.59
N VAL A 142 1.19 -3.55 1.70
CA VAL A 142 1.32 -3.67 0.24
C VAL A 142 1.86 -2.37 -0.34
N GLY A 143 1.35 -1.23 0.14
CA GLY A 143 1.69 0.09 -0.40
C GLY A 143 0.63 0.59 -1.38
N PRO A 144 1.01 1.31 -2.45
CA PRO A 144 0.05 1.83 -3.42
C PRO A 144 -0.66 0.70 -4.17
N VAL A 145 -1.99 0.69 -4.11
CA VAL A 145 -2.86 -0.14 -4.96
C VAL A 145 -3.38 0.65 -6.16
N THR A 146 -3.52 1.97 -6.00
CA THR A 146 -3.63 2.92 -7.12
C THR A 146 -2.73 4.11 -6.88
N LEU A 147 -2.20 4.70 -7.94
CA LEU A 147 -1.30 5.86 -7.84
C LEU A 147 -1.53 6.82 -9.00
N SER A 148 -1.56 8.10 -8.71
CA SER A 148 -1.47 9.14 -9.74
C SER A 148 0.01 9.44 -9.98
N TRP A 149 0.49 9.29 -11.21
CA TRP A 149 1.86 9.63 -11.57
C TRP A 149 1.96 10.05 -13.04
N SER A 150 2.68 11.15 -13.30
CA SER A 150 2.81 11.75 -14.64
C SER A 150 1.46 12.06 -15.32
N GLY A 151 0.45 12.45 -14.53
CA GLY A 151 -0.89 12.79 -15.02
C GLY A 151 -1.75 11.59 -15.42
N LYS A 152 -1.33 10.37 -15.09
CA LYS A 152 -2.08 9.14 -15.33
C LYS A 152 -2.38 8.42 -14.01
N THR A 153 -3.44 7.62 -14.02
CA THR A 153 -3.75 6.67 -12.95
C THR A 153 -3.14 5.32 -13.29
N TRP A 154 -2.51 4.72 -12.30
CA TRP A 154 -1.92 3.40 -12.35
C TRP A 154 -2.61 2.50 -11.31
N GLU A 155 -2.85 1.25 -11.67
CA GLU A 155 -3.50 0.24 -10.82
C GLU A 155 -2.57 -0.95 -10.62
N LEU A 156 -2.57 -1.49 -9.41
CA LEU A 156 -1.77 -2.65 -9.05
C LEU A 156 -2.14 -3.86 -9.90
N ALA A 157 -1.12 -4.44 -10.52
CA ALA A 157 -1.18 -5.66 -11.31
C ALA A 157 -0.34 -6.79 -10.71
N TYR A 158 0.62 -6.47 -9.84
CA TYR A 158 1.48 -7.45 -9.18
C TYR A 158 2.16 -6.86 -7.92
N TYR A 159 2.42 -7.69 -6.91
CA TYR A 159 3.30 -7.35 -5.79
C TYR A 159 4.08 -8.57 -5.28
N GLU A 160 5.27 -8.35 -4.71
CA GLU A 160 6.12 -9.35 -4.03
C GLU A 160 6.71 -8.78 -2.73
#